data_AF-A0A962QXR4-F1
#
_entry.id   AF-A0A962QXR4-F1
#
_cell.length_a   1.000
_cell.length_b   1.000
_cell.length_c   1.000
_cell.angle_alpha   90.00
_cell.angle_beta   90.00
_cell.angle_gamma   90.00
#
_symmetry.space_group_name_H-M   'P 1'
#
loop_
_entity.id
_entity.type
_entity.pdbx_description
1 polymer ?
#
loop_
_entity_poly.entity_id
_entity_poly.type
_entity_poly.pdbx_seq_one_letter_code
_entity_poly.pdbx_strand_id
1 'polypeptide(L)'
;MLSESSYLAALYAYLGAGVAMLLYLAFWLRKYWRSSTVALLVLLAAALLLTPAFPREGVTTLAPALIVAGFQLALEGPDGAMHALRPLALTLTAAVVLALLLRLTIFRRAS
;
A
#
# COMPACT_ATOMS: atom_id res chain seq x y z
N MET A 1 -1.68 -24.09 12.81
CA MET A 1 -0.92 -23.72 11.60
C MET A 1 -1.91 -23.17 10.59
N LEU A 2 -1.66 -22.02 9.97
CA LEU A 2 -2.43 -21.60 8.80
C LEU A 2 -2.25 -22.70 7.75
N SER A 3 -3.33 -23.36 7.32
CA SER A 3 -3.25 -24.18 6.12
C SER A 3 -2.92 -23.27 4.94
N GLU A 4 -2.24 -23.80 3.93
CA GLU A 4 -1.95 -23.08 2.69
C GLU A 4 -3.23 -22.46 2.09
N SER A 5 -4.35 -23.18 2.18
CA SER A 5 -5.66 -22.70 1.77
C SER A 5 -6.16 -21.48 2.55
N SER A 6 -6.02 -21.45 3.87
CA SER A 6 -6.42 -20.31 4.69
C SER A 6 -5.53 -19.09 4.44
N TYR A 7 -4.23 -19.29 4.21
CA TYR A 7 -3.32 -18.22 3.84
C TYR A 7 -3.68 -17.60 2.49
N LEU A 8 -3.89 -18.42 1.45
CA LEU A 8 -4.29 -17.94 0.14
C LEU A 8 -5.65 -17.24 0.17
N ALA A 9 -6.62 -17.77 0.92
CA ALA A 9 -7.92 -17.13 1.09
C ALA A 9 -7.78 -15.73 1.74
N ALA A 10 -6.97 -15.61 2.80
CA ALA A 10 -6.71 -14.32 3.45
C ALA A 10 -5.98 -13.35 2.51
N LEU A 11 -5.00 -13.84 1.74
CA LEU A 11 -4.26 -13.03 0.76
C LEU A 11 -5.18 -12.52 -0.36
N TYR A 12 -6.03 -13.38 -0.93
CA TYR A 12 -6.98 -12.97 -1.97
C TYR A 12 -8.04 -12.02 -1.43
N ALA A 13 -8.58 -12.27 -0.24
CA ALA A 13 -9.53 -11.36 0.40
C ALA A 13 -8.89 -9.99 0.65
N TYR A 14 -7.64 -9.96 1.11
CA TYR A 14 -6.89 -8.74 1.32
C TYR A 14 -6.64 -7.97 0.03
N LEU A 15 -6.09 -8.63 -0.99
CA LEU A 15 -5.82 -8.00 -2.29
C LEU A 15 -7.11 -7.51 -2.94
N GLY A 16 -8.17 -8.31 -2.91
CA GLY A 16 -9.49 -7.95 -3.42
C GLY A 16 -10.06 -6.72 -2.72
N ALA A 17 -10.03 -6.70 -1.38
CA ALA A 17 -10.49 -5.56 -0.60
C ALA A 17 -9.64 -4.31 -0.85
N GLY A 18 -8.31 -4.46 -0.92
CA GLY A 18 -7.38 -3.37 -1.24
C GLY A 18 -7.68 -2.76 -2.60
N VAL A 19 -7.79 -3.57 -3.66
CA VAL A 19 -8.12 -3.10 -5.01
C VAL A 19 -9.51 -2.45 -5.06
N ALA A 20 -10.51 -3.06 -4.43
CA ALA A 20 -11.87 -2.50 -4.37
C ALA A 20 -11.87 -1.13 -3.68
N MET A 21 -11.13 -0.98 -2.58
CA MET A 21 -10.97 0.29 -1.88
C MET A 21 -10.29 1.34 -2.76
N LEU A 22 -9.24 0.98 -3.50
CA LEU A 22 -8.56 1.91 -4.42
C LEU A 22 -9.48 2.39 -5.54
N LEU A 23 -10.26 1.47 -6.14
CA LEU A 23 -11.25 1.82 -7.16
C LEU A 23 -12.34 2.73 -6.60
N TYR A 24 -12.85 2.41 -5.41
CA TYR A 24 -13.84 3.25 -4.72
C TYR A 24 -13.29 4.65 -4.44
N LEU A 25 -12.07 4.74 -3.89
CA LEU A 25 -11.40 6.00 -3.60
C LEU A 25 -11.20 6.85 -4.86
N ALA A 26 -10.71 6.24 -5.95
CA ALA A 26 -10.56 6.91 -7.24
C ALA A 26 -11.91 7.40 -7.79
N PHE A 27 -12.94 6.55 -7.73
CA PHE A 27 -14.29 6.86 -8.21
C PHE A 27 -14.95 7.99 -7.42
N TRP A 28 -14.70 8.06 -6.12
CA TRP A 28 -15.25 9.09 -5.26
C TRP A 28 -14.50 10.41 -5.40
N LEU A 29 -13.17 10.39 -5.32
CA LEU A 29 -12.35 11.61 -5.37
C LEU A 29 -12.37 12.30 -6.73
N ARG A 30 -12.50 11.56 -7.84
CA ARG A 30 -12.59 12.16 -9.19
C ARG A 30 -13.76 13.13 -9.36
N LYS A 31 -14.78 13.06 -8.49
CA LYS A 31 -15.94 13.96 -8.53
C LYS A 31 -15.61 15.36 -7.99
N TYR A 32 -14.63 15.46 -7.11
CA TYR A 32 -14.38 16.69 -6.34
C TYR A 32 -12.99 17.27 -6.62
N TRP A 33 -12.01 16.44 -6.97
CA TRP A 33 -10.59 16.81 -6.96
C TRP A 33 -9.97 16.67 -8.36
N ARG A 34 -8.90 17.44 -8.61
CA ARG A 34 -8.12 17.37 -9.87
C ARG A 34 -7.50 15.99 -10.05
N SER A 35 -7.45 15.50 -11.29
CA SER A 35 -6.95 14.16 -11.62
C SER A 35 -5.53 13.87 -11.09
N SER A 36 -4.66 14.89 -11.04
CA SER A 36 -3.31 14.74 -10.47
C SER A 36 -3.31 14.48 -8.96
N THR A 37 -4.16 15.16 -8.21
CA THR A 37 -4.31 14.92 -6.77
C THR A 37 -4.96 13.58 -6.48
N VAL A 38 -5.97 13.18 -7.29
CA VAL A 38 -6.58 11.85 -7.20
C VAL A 38 -5.54 10.76 -7.43
N ALA A 39 -4.72 10.88 -8.47
CA ALA A 39 -3.66 9.92 -8.75
C ALA A 39 -2.66 9.79 -7.60
N LEU A 40 -2.22 10.92 -7.01
CA LEU A 40 -1.35 10.89 -5.84
C LEU A 40 -1.98 10.14 -4.66
N LEU A 41 -3.22 10.47 -4.30
CA LEU A 41 -3.90 9.84 -3.16
C LEU A 41 -4.13 8.34 -3.38
N VAL A 42 -4.51 7.95 -4.60
CA VAL A 42 -4.70 6.53 -4.95
C VAL A 42 -3.37 5.78 -4.91
N LEU A 43 -2.28 6.37 -5.40
CA LEU A 43 -0.96 5.74 -5.37
C LEU A 43 -0.42 5.60 -3.93
N LEU A 44 -0.63 6.61 -3.08
CA LEU A 44 -0.28 6.53 -1.66
C LEU A 44 -1.11 5.46 -0.94
N ALA A 45 -2.43 5.42 -1.19
CA ALA A 45 -3.30 4.38 -0.65
C ALA A 45 -2.86 2.99 -1.13
N ALA A 46 -2.44 2.84 -2.39
CA ALA A 46 -1.96 1.58 -2.93
C ALA A 46 -0.66 1.14 -2.24
N ALA A 47 0.27 2.06 -2.02
CA ALA A 47 1.48 1.77 -1.24
C ALA A 47 1.13 1.31 0.19
N LEU A 48 0.21 1.99 0.87
CA LEU A 48 -0.21 1.61 2.23
C LEU A 48 -0.94 0.25 2.28
N LEU A 49 -1.79 -0.04 1.29
CA LEU A 49 -2.69 -1.19 1.28
C LEU A 49 -2.19 -2.40 0.49
N LEU A 50 -1.07 -2.33 -0.22
CA LEU A 50 -0.63 -3.44 -1.07
C LEU A 50 0.85 -3.76 -0.93
N THR A 51 1.62 -2.97 -0.18
CA THR A 51 3.04 -3.28 0.07
C THR A 51 3.14 -4.52 0.93
N PRO A 52 3.78 -5.61 0.47
CA PRO A 52 4.01 -6.78 1.28
C PRO A 52 5.28 -6.62 2.14
N ALA A 53 5.28 -7.23 3.33
CA ALA A 53 6.45 -7.42 4.18
C ALA A 53 6.38 -8.76 4.90
N PHE A 54 7.54 -9.35 5.18
CA PHE A 54 7.63 -10.52 6.04
C PHE A 54 7.54 -10.08 7.51
N PRO A 55 6.66 -10.69 8.33
CA PRO A 55 6.54 -10.32 9.73
C PRO A 55 7.82 -10.55 10.54
N ARG A 56 8.53 -11.65 10.27
CA ARG A 56 9.76 -12.06 10.93
C ARG A 56 10.66 -12.80 9.96
N GLU A 57 11.96 -12.84 10.25
CA GLU A 57 12.91 -13.66 9.51
C GLU A 57 12.54 -15.15 9.64
N GLY A 58 12.63 -15.90 8.53
CA GLY A 58 12.31 -17.32 8.48
C GLY A 58 10.83 -17.67 8.27
N VAL A 59 9.93 -16.68 8.20
CA VAL A 59 8.51 -16.90 7.87
C VAL A 59 8.30 -16.80 6.36
N THR A 60 7.61 -17.77 5.77
CA THR A 60 7.33 -17.81 4.32
C THR A 60 6.03 -17.12 3.91
N THR A 61 5.23 -16.65 4.88
CA THR A 61 3.99 -15.93 4.65
C THR A 61 4.22 -14.42 4.65
N LEU A 62 3.75 -13.77 3.58
CA LEU A 62 3.76 -12.32 3.45
C LEU A 62 2.53 -11.74 4.12
N ALA A 63 2.69 -10.59 4.76
CA ALA A 63 1.61 -9.80 5.30
C ALA A 63 1.75 -8.35 4.84
N PRO A 64 0.72 -7.52 4.98
CA PRO A 64 0.81 -6.12 4.60
C PRO A 64 1.81 -5.35 5.47
N ALA A 65 2.72 -4.62 4.84
CA ALA A 65 3.77 -3.86 5.52
C ALA A 65 3.22 -2.86 6.54
N LEU A 66 2.08 -2.23 6.24
CA LEU A 66 1.41 -1.32 7.20
C LEU A 66 0.94 -2.06 8.45
N ILE A 67 0.34 -3.24 8.30
CA ILE A 67 -0.14 -4.06 9.41
C ILE A 67 1.05 -4.58 10.20
N VAL A 68 2.06 -5.15 9.52
CA VAL A 68 3.28 -5.64 10.17
C VAL A 68 3.98 -4.52 10.94
N ALA A 69 4.20 -3.37 10.30
CA ALA A 69 4.86 -2.23 10.95
C ALA A 69 4.06 -1.73 12.15
N GLY A 70 2.73 -1.61 12.05
CA GLY A 70 1.89 -1.17 13.16
C GLY A 70 1.95 -2.10 14.37
N PHE A 71 1.84 -3.42 14.15
CA PHE A 71 1.94 -4.41 15.23
C PHE A 71 3.35 -4.45 15.82
N GLN A 72 4.40 -4.45 15.00
CA GLN A 72 5.77 -4.50 15.48
C GLN A 72 6.16 -3.22 16.23
N LEU A 73 5.70 -2.04 15.77
CA LEU A 73 5.90 -0.78 16.50
C LEU A 73 5.24 -0.82 17.88
N ALA A 74 4.02 -1.37 17.96
CA ALA A 74 3.27 -1.42 19.21
C ALA A 74 3.83 -2.44 20.21
N LEU A 75 4.41 -3.54 19.73
CA LEU A 75 4.82 -4.67 20.58
C LEU A 75 6.33 -4.74 20.82
N GLU A 76 7.14 -4.45 19.80
CA GLU A 76 8.60 -4.64 19.79
C GLU A 76 9.36 -3.32 19.63
N GLY A 77 8.65 -2.20 19.41
CA GLY A 77 9.21 -0.86 19.29
C GLY A 77 9.76 -0.53 17.88
N PRO A 78 10.41 0.65 17.73
CA PRO A 78 10.89 1.16 16.44
C PRO A 78 11.87 0.22 15.72
N ASP A 79 12.79 -0.38 16.46
CA ASP A 79 13.82 -1.25 15.90
C ASP A 79 13.22 -2.54 15.34
N GLY A 80 12.24 -3.12 16.03
CA GLY A 80 11.53 -4.33 15.62
C GLY A 80 10.60 -4.14 14.42
N ALA A 81 10.24 -2.90 14.06
CA ALA A 81 9.37 -2.59 12.92
C ALA A 81 10.14 -2.18 11.65
N MET A 82 11.45 -1.96 11.76
CA MET A 82 12.25 -1.34 10.70
C MET A 82 12.24 -2.15 9.39
N HIS A 83 12.22 -3.48 9.48
CA HIS A 83 12.14 -4.37 8.31
C HIS A 83 10.83 -4.23 7.53
N ALA A 84 9.74 -3.83 8.18
CA ALA A 84 8.45 -3.55 7.53
C ALA A 84 8.30 -2.09 7.12
N LEU A 85 8.90 -1.16 7.88
CA LEU A 85 8.91 0.26 7.55
C LEU A 85 9.73 0.58 6.30
N ARG A 86 10.87 -0.10 6.09
CA ARG A 86 11.72 0.10 4.90
C ARG A 86 10.99 -0.14 3.56
N PRO A 87 10.37 -1.32 3.32
CA PRO A 87 9.64 -1.55 2.08
C PRO A 87 8.46 -0.59 1.94
N LEU A 88 7.77 -0.25 3.04
CA LEU A 88 6.67 0.71 3.02
C LEU A 88 7.14 2.13 2.64
N ALA A 89 8.26 2.58 3.20
CA ALA A 89 8.84 3.88 2.88
C ALA A 89 9.30 3.94 1.42
N LEU A 90 9.87 2.84 0.91
CA LEU A 90 10.27 2.73 -0.49
C LEU A 90 9.07 2.83 -1.43
N THR A 91 7.99 2.09 -1.18
CA THR A 91 6.80 2.11 -2.03
C THR A 91 6.03 3.42 -1.94
N LEU A 92 5.97 4.05 -0.77
CA LEU A 92 5.42 5.40 -0.61
C LEU A 92 6.23 6.43 -1.41
N THR A 93 7.56 6.35 -1.37
CA THR A 93 8.43 7.23 -2.15
C THR A 93 8.21 7.02 -3.65
N ALA A 94 8.16 5.76 -4.10
CA ALA A 94 7.87 5.42 -5.49
C ALA A 94 6.49 5.93 -5.93
N ALA A 95 5.47 5.83 -5.07
CA ALA A 95 4.13 6.38 -5.32
C ALA A 95 4.16 7.90 -5.55
N VAL A 96 4.89 8.65 -4.72
CA VAL A 96 5.05 10.10 -4.89
C VAL A 96 5.76 10.43 -6.20
N VAL A 97 6.88 9.76 -6.49
CA VAL A 97 7.64 9.96 -7.74
C VAL A 97 6.77 9.69 -8.95
N LEU A 98 6.03 8.57 -8.96
CA LEU A 98 5.13 8.22 -10.05
C LEU A 98 3.99 9.24 -10.21
N ALA A 99 3.39 9.69 -9.11
CA ALA A 99 2.36 10.72 -9.15
C ALA A 99 2.88 12.04 -9.74
N LEU A 100 4.12 12.44 -9.40
CA LEU A 100 4.77 13.60 -9.99
C LEU A 100 5.02 13.41 -11.48
N LEU A 101 5.52 12.25 -11.91
CA LEU A 101 5.70 11.94 -13.33
C LEU A 101 4.38 12.00 -14.09
N LEU A 102 3.29 11.43 -13.55
CA LEU A 102 1.96 11.49 -14.16
C LEU A 102 1.46 12.93 -14.27
N ARG A 103 1.69 13.74 -13.23
CA ARG A 103 1.36 15.18 -13.26
C ARG A 103 2.14 15.92 -14.34
N LEU A 104 3.44 15.63 -14.48
CA LEU A 104 4.36 16.31 -15.40
C LEU A 104 4.33 15.77 -16.84
N THR A 105 3.63 14.68 -17.12
CA THR A 105 3.56 14.09 -18.47
C THR A 105 2.13 14.06 -18.98
N ILE A 106 1.22 13.43 -18.23
CA ILE A 106 -0.16 13.19 -18.65
C ILE A 106 -1.05 14.38 -18.29
N PHE A 107 -1.05 14.80 -17.03
CA PHE A 107 -1.98 15.82 -16.56
C PHE A 107 -1.57 17.26 -16.89
N ARG A 108 -0.39 17.47 -17.50
CA ARG A 108 0.07 18.78 -17.97
C ARG A 108 -0.84 19.44 -19.00
N ARG A 109 -1.54 18.64 -19.81
CA ARG A 109 -2.42 19.14 -20.88
C ARG A 109 -3.89 19.26 -20.47
N ALA A 110 -4.24 18.72 -19.30
CA ALA A 110 -5.62 18.62 -18.82
C ALA A 110 -5.94 19.59 -17.65
N SER A 111 -5.01 20.50 -17.32
CA SER A 111 -5.13 21.47 -16.22
C SER A 111 -5.39 22.87 -16.72
#